data_AF-A0A3V0DZV2-F1
#
_entry.id   AF-A0A3V0DZV2-F1
#
_cell.length_a   1.000
_cell.length_b   1.000
_cell.length_c   1.000
_cell.angle_alpha   90.00
_cell.angle_beta   90.00
_cell.angle_gamma   90.00
#
_symmetry.space_group_name_H-M   'P 1'
#
loop_
_entity.id
_entity.type
_entity.pdbx_description
1 polymer ?
#
loop_
_entity_poly.entity_id
_entity_poly.type
_entity_poly.pdbx_seq_one_letter_code
_entity_poly.pdbx_strand_id
1 'polypeptide(L)'
;MMRPEEIYQRIEAKNWRHVWVVGDIHGCFSMLMKRLRECRFDPQQDLLVSVGDLIDRGPDSLGCLALLRESWMMAVRGNHEQMALDARASLQSTLWLMNGGDWFTRLTAEHAAQAEALFILCRRLPWILEVRCRHSTHVIAHADYPASTYQWQKKVDLHQVLWSRERLINKRGGISGADHFWFGHTPLRRRMDFANVHYIDTGAVFGGQLTLARIQ
;
A
#
# COMPACT_ATOMS: atom_id res chain seq x y z
N MET A 1 0.06 9.06 21.33
CA MET A 1 -0.46 9.72 20.11
C MET A 1 0.66 9.67 19.08
N MET A 2 0.43 9.12 17.88
CA MET A 2 1.48 9.06 16.84
C MET A 2 1.82 10.46 16.36
N ARG A 3 3.08 10.68 16.00
CA ARG A 3 3.54 12.00 15.57
C ARG A 3 3.17 12.26 14.11
N PRO A 4 2.85 13.50 13.69
CA PRO A 4 2.47 13.80 12.31
C PRO A 4 3.48 13.32 11.25
N GLU A 5 4.78 13.36 11.57
CA GLU A 5 5.86 12.83 10.72
C GLU A 5 5.87 11.30 10.57
N GLU A 6 5.18 10.57 11.45
CA GLU A 6 5.00 9.11 11.34
C GLU A 6 3.77 8.78 10.47
N ILE A 7 2.82 9.71 10.35
CA ILE A 7 1.62 9.56 9.52
C ILE A 7 1.93 9.88 8.07
N TYR A 8 2.63 10.99 7.83
CA TYR A 8 2.98 11.48 6.50
C TYR A 8 4.46 11.32 6.23
N GLN A 9 4.78 10.76 5.07
CA GLN A 9 6.13 10.76 4.53
C GLN A 9 6.15 11.41 3.14
N ARG A 10 7.25 12.09 2.81
CA ARG A 10 7.47 12.70 1.49
C ARG A 10 8.65 12.05 0.79
N ILE A 11 8.50 11.82 -0.50
CA ILE A 11 9.57 11.36 -1.39
C ILE A 11 9.78 12.38 -2.51
N GLU A 12 11.00 12.87 -2.63
CA GLU A 12 11.45 13.67 -3.76
C GLU A 12 11.93 12.72 -4.88
N ALA A 13 11.04 12.37 -5.81
CA ALA A 13 11.27 11.29 -6.76
C ALA A 13 12.00 11.72 -8.05
N LYS A 14 12.44 12.97 -8.14
CA LYS A 14 13.07 13.58 -9.34
C LYS A 14 14.28 12.81 -9.90
N ASN A 15 14.99 12.06 -9.05
CA ASN A 15 16.20 11.33 -9.41
C ASN A 15 15.94 9.89 -9.88
N TRP A 16 14.72 9.37 -9.71
CA TRP A 16 14.35 8.06 -10.25
C TRP A 16 14.06 8.18 -11.74
N ARG A 17 14.51 7.19 -12.53
CA ARG A 17 14.21 7.09 -13.96
C ARG A 17 12.70 6.95 -14.15
N HIS A 18 12.11 5.90 -13.57
CA HIS A 18 10.67 5.70 -13.53
C HIS A 18 10.14 5.55 -12.10
N VAL A 19 8.88 5.93 -11.90
CA VAL A 19 8.16 5.71 -10.64
C VAL A 19 6.86 4.99 -10.97
N TRP A 20 6.62 3.88 -10.28
CA TRP A 20 5.45 3.04 -10.46
C TRP A 20 4.65 2.98 -9.17
N VAL A 21 3.32 3.02 -9.27
CA VAL A 21 2.41 2.73 -8.16
C VAL A 21 1.77 1.36 -8.40
N VAL A 22 1.76 0.51 -7.38
CA VAL A 22 1.17 -0.84 -7.44
C VAL A 22 0.01 -0.97 -6.46
N GLY A 23 -1.05 -1.67 -6.89
CA GLY A 23 -2.19 -2.02 -6.06
C GLY A 23 -1.89 -3.09 -5.00
N ASP A 24 -2.92 -3.56 -4.33
CA ASP A 24 -2.88 -4.54 -3.24
C ASP A 24 -2.22 -5.84 -3.72
N ILE A 25 -1.16 -6.25 -3.03
CA ILE A 25 -0.31 -7.36 -3.46
C ILE A 25 -0.77 -8.67 -2.83
N HIS A 26 -1.19 -8.65 -1.56
CA HIS A 26 -1.77 -9.79 -0.84
C HIS A 26 -0.99 -11.10 -1.08
N GLY A 27 0.30 -11.12 -0.77
CA GLY A 27 1.15 -12.31 -0.93
C GLY A 27 1.36 -12.78 -2.38
N CYS A 28 0.96 -12.03 -3.40
CA CYS A 28 1.12 -12.39 -4.81
C CYS A 28 2.52 -12.03 -5.34
N PHE A 29 3.58 -12.38 -4.60
CA PHE A 29 4.98 -12.03 -4.89
C PHE A 29 5.41 -12.40 -6.32
N SER A 30 5.13 -13.64 -6.74
CA SER A 30 5.46 -14.10 -8.09
C SER A 30 4.77 -13.30 -9.19
N MET A 31 3.53 -12.85 -8.95
CA MET A 31 2.79 -12.00 -9.89
C MET A 31 3.42 -10.61 -9.97
N LEU A 32 3.80 -10.01 -8.84
CA LEU A 32 4.54 -8.75 -8.81
C LEU A 32 5.83 -8.84 -9.62
N MET A 33 6.67 -9.83 -9.33
CA MET A 33 7.95 -10.01 -10.04
C MET A 33 7.76 -10.24 -11.54
N LYS A 34 6.70 -10.93 -11.95
CA LYS A 34 6.33 -11.06 -13.37
C LYS A 34 5.98 -9.71 -13.99
N ARG A 35 5.11 -8.92 -13.34
CA ARG A 35 4.68 -7.60 -13.84
C ARG A 35 5.84 -6.61 -13.92
N LEU A 36 6.72 -6.58 -12.93
CA LEU A 36 7.92 -5.73 -12.95
C LEU A 36 8.83 -6.06 -14.14
N ARG A 37 9.02 -7.34 -14.45
CA ARG A 37 9.77 -7.77 -15.65
C ARG A 37 9.09 -7.33 -16.95
N GLU A 38 7.77 -7.47 -17.06
CA GLU A 38 7.01 -7.03 -18.23
C GLU A 38 7.10 -5.51 -18.43
N CYS A 39 7.15 -4.75 -17.33
CA CYS A 39 7.36 -3.30 -17.34
C CYS A 39 8.83 -2.88 -17.56
N ARG A 40 9.76 -3.84 -17.68
CA ARG A 40 11.21 -3.59 -17.74
C ARG A 40 11.72 -2.75 -16.57
N PHE A 41 11.15 -2.97 -15.40
CA PHE A 41 11.53 -2.31 -14.16
C PHE A 41 13.00 -2.59 -13.83
N ASP A 42 13.75 -1.54 -13.49
CA ASP A 42 15.14 -1.63 -13.05
C ASP A 42 15.24 -1.20 -11.57
N PRO A 43 15.50 -2.12 -10.63
CA PRO A 43 15.59 -1.80 -9.20
C PRO A 43 16.74 -0.85 -8.83
N GLN A 44 17.68 -0.59 -9.75
CA GLN A 44 18.76 0.39 -9.51
C GLN A 44 18.37 1.81 -9.95
N GLN A 45 17.33 1.96 -10.78
CA GLN A 45 16.97 3.22 -11.42
C GLN A 45 15.50 3.61 -11.23
N ASP A 46 14.63 2.67 -10.87
CA ASP A 46 13.19 2.86 -10.76
C ASP A 46 12.69 2.67 -9.32
N LEU A 47 11.61 3.38 -8.98
CA LEU A 47 10.94 3.29 -7.69
C LEU A 47 9.58 2.60 -7.84
N LEU A 48 9.28 1.67 -6.94
CA LEU A 48 7.97 1.08 -6.77
C LEU A 48 7.32 1.60 -5.47
N VAL A 49 6.09 2.09 -5.58
CA VAL A 49 5.28 2.62 -4.48
C VAL A 49 4.02 1.77 -4.34
N SER A 50 3.85 1.08 -3.22
CA SER A 50 2.66 0.28 -2.94
C SER A 50 1.61 1.05 -2.15
N VAL A 51 0.34 0.79 -2.46
CA VAL A 51 -0.85 1.23 -1.69
C VAL A 51 -1.06 0.45 -0.38
N GLY A 52 -0.15 -0.45 0.00
CA GLY A 52 -0.27 -1.30 1.19
C GLY A 52 -0.83 -2.68 0.88
N ASP A 53 -1.29 -3.38 1.90
CA ASP A 53 -1.85 -4.73 1.81
C ASP A 53 -0.91 -5.69 1.06
N LEU A 54 0.30 -5.80 1.60
CA LEU A 54 1.36 -6.67 1.11
C LEU A 54 1.11 -8.13 1.49
N ILE A 55 0.48 -8.35 2.64
CA ILE A 55 0.27 -9.67 3.24
C ILE A 55 -1.17 -10.17 3.15
N ASP A 56 -1.33 -11.39 3.65
CA ASP A 56 -2.58 -12.12 3.80
C ASP A 56 -3.18 -12.54 2.46
N ARG A 57 -4.14 -13.49 2.55
CA ARG A 57 -4.91 -14.07 1.43
C ARG A 57 -4.10 -14.90 0.43
N GLY A 58 -3.00 -14.36 -0.12
CA GLY A 58 -2.22 -15.03 -1.15
C GLY A 58 -1.13 -15.95 -0.60
N PRO A 59 -0.34 -16.55 -1.51
CA PRO A 59 0.53 -17.68 -1.16
C PRO A 59 1.85 -17.28 -0.48
N ASP A 60 2.34 -16.05 -0.67
CA ASP A 60 3.68 -15.64 -0.25
C ASP A 60 3.72 -14.29 0.46
N SER A 61 3.01 -14.20 1.60
CA SER A 61 3.03 -13.00 2.46
C SER A 61 4.43 -12.66 2.98
N LEU A 62 5.24 -13.67 3.31
CA LEU A 62 6.59 -13.45 3.84
C LEU A 62 7.52 -12.83 2.79
N GLY A 63 7.50 -13.33 1.54
CA GLY A 63 8.24 -12.74 0.43
C GLY A 63 7.79 -11.31 0.13
N CYS A 64 6.48 -11.04 0.18
CA CYS A 64 5.96 -9.68 0.04
C CYS A 64 6.39 -8.74 1.17
N LEU A 65 6.43 -9.19 2.43
CA LEU A 65 6.97 -8.38 3.54
C LEU A 65 8.46 -8.08 3.35
N ALA A 66 9.24 -9.04 2.85
CA ALA A 66 10.67 -8.88 2.66
C ALA A 66 11.00 -7.75 1.67
N LEU A 67 10.10 -7.41 0.75
CA LEU A 67 10.23 -6.27 -0.17
C LEU A 67 10.41 -4.94 0.57
N LEU A 68 9.94 -4.80 1.81
CA LEU A 68 10.13 -3.57 2.60
C LEU A 68 11.61 -3.29 2.95
N ARG A 69 12.51 -4.25 2.73
CA ARG A 69 13.96 -4.05 2.89
C ARG A 69 14.64 -3.49 1.65
N GLU A 70 13.95 -3.53 0.51
CA GLU A 70 14.49 -3.12 -0.78
C GLU A 70 14.49 -1.59 -0.92
N SER A 71 15.61 -1.00 -1.34
CA SER A 71 15.74 0.45 -1.48
C SER A 71 14.85 1.06 -2.57
N TRP A 72 14.43 0.23 -3.53
CA TRP A 72 13.55 0.58 -4.65
C TRP A 72 12.06 0.39 -4.30
N MET A 73 11.73 -0.03 -3.08
CA MET A 73 10.36 -0.27 -2.65
C MET A 73 9.95 0.67 -1.51
N MET A 74 8.80 1.31 -1.69
CA MET A 74 8.13 2.11 -0.68
C MET A 74 6.69 1.65 -0.58
N ALA A 75 6.08 1.76 0.60
CA ALA A 75 4.67 1.40 0.78
C ALA A 75 4.01 2.33 1.80
N VAL A 76 2.70 2.51 1.67
CA VAL A 76 1.87 2.95 2.79
C VAL A 76 1.38 1.75 3.59
N ARG A 77 0.95 1.99 4.83
CA ARG A 77 0.32 0.96 5.66
C ARG A 77 -1.05 0.60 5.09
N GLY A 78 -1.29 -0.68 4.86
CA GLY A 78 -2.61 -1.23 4.58
C GLY A 78 -3.37 -1.64 5.85
N ASN A 79 -4.66 -1.96 5.69
CA ASN A 79 -5.46 -2.43 6.83
C ASN A 79 -5.05 -3.84 7.26
N HIS A 80 -4.51 -4.66 6.35
CA HIS A 80 -3.98 -5.98 6.68
C HIS A 80 -2.70 -5.91 7.51
N GLU A 81 -1.78 -5.01 7.17
CA GLU A 81 -0.62 -4.74 8.05
C GLU A 81 -1.06 -4.24 9.43
N GLN A 82 -2.07 -3.36 9.49
CA GLN A 82 -2.58 -2.86 10.77
C GLN A 82 -3.22 -3.98 11.62
N MET A 83 -4.05 -4.85 11.03
CA MET A 83 -4.62 -6.00 11.74
C MET A 83 -3.54 -6.94 12.27
N ALA A 84 -2.50 -7.20 11.48
CA ALA A 84 -1.36 -7.99 11.95
C ALA A 84 -0.72 -7.29 13.16
N LEU A 85 -0.33 -6.01 13.04
CA LEU A 85 0.28 -5.26 14.15
C LEU A 85 -0.56 -5.28 15.43
N ASP A 86 -1.88 -5.10 15.32
CA ASP A 86 -2.80 -5.11 16.45
C ASP A 86 -2.88 -6.50 17.11
N ALA A 87 -2.87 -7.57 16.30
CA ALA A 87 -2.84 -8.94 16.81
C ALA A 87 -1.58 -9.22 17.64
N ARG A 88 -0.41 -8.67 17.26
CA ARG A 88 0.83 -8.81 18.05
C ARG A 88 0.82 -7.93 19.30
N ALA A 89 0.20 -6.76 19.25
CA ALA A 89 0.18 -5.83 20.38
C ALA A 89 -0.82 -6.23 21.48
N SER A 90 -1.98 -6.74 21.10
CA SER A 90 -3.09 -7.07 22.01
C SER A 90 -3.18 -8.56 22.36
N LEU A 91 -2.42 -9.41 21.67
CA LEU A 91 -2.55 -10.88 21.68
C LEU A 91 -3.94 -11.38 21.24
N GLN A 92 -4.76 -10.51 20.63
CA GLN A 92 -6.07 -10.87 20.05
C GLN A 92 -5.93 -11.02 18.53
N SER A 93 -5.80 -12.27 18.06
CA SER A 93 -5.54 -12.57 16.65
C SER A 93 -6.80 -12.82 15.81
N THR A 94 -7.98 -12.91 16.42
CA THR A 94 -9.23 -13.33 15.75
C THR A 94 -9.54 -12.51 14.50
N LEU A 95 -9.50 -11.18 14.59
CA LEU A 95 -9.82 -10.31 13.45
C LEU A 95 -8.84 -10.54 12.27
N TRP A 96 -7.55 -10.66 12.57
CA TRP A 96 -6.53 -10.87 11.56
C TRP A 96 -6.63 -12.25 10.92
N LEU A 97 -6.82 -13.31 11.72
CA LEU A 97 -7.02 -14.67 11.23
C LEU A 97 -8.26 -14.78 10.34
N MET A 98 -9.38 -14.14 10.71
CA MET A 98 -10.60 -14.09 9.88
C MET A 98 -10.40 -13.39 8.54
N ASN A 99 -9.37 -12.56 8.40
CA ASN A 99 -9.04 -11.83 7.18
C ASN A 99 -7.82 -12.42 6.45
N GLY A 100 -7.46 -13.68 6.72
CA GLY A 100 -6.42 -14.39 5.98
C GLY A 100 -5.01 -14.27 6.57
N GLY A 101 -4.90 -13.91 7.85
CA GLY A 101 -3.65 -13.93 8.62
C GLY A 101 -3.14 -15.32 9.02
N ASP A 102 -3.84 -16.39 8.64
CA ASP A 102 -3.50 -17.78 8.98
C ASP A 102 -2.19 -18.27 8.34
N TRP A 103 -1.65 -17.57 7.33
CA TRP A 103 -0.35 -17.90 6.75
C TRP A 103 0.76 -17.90 7.79
N PHE A 104 0.67 -17.02 8.80
CA PHE A 104 1.70 -16.89 9.83
C PHE A 104 1.77 -18.11 10.75
N THR A 105 0.64 -18.77 11.03
CA THR A 105 0.60 -19.97 11.89
C THR A 105 1.18 -21.20 11.19
N ARG A 106 1.34 -21.14 9.87
CA ARG A 106 1.88 -22.21 9.02
C ARG A 106 3.39 -22.10 8.76
N LEU A 107 4.05 -21.06 9.29
CA LEU A 107 5.48 -20.84 9.11
C LEU A 107 6.31 -21.80 9.97
N THR A 108 7.52 -22.10 9.50
CA THR A 108 8.57 -22.68 10.36
C THR A 108 8.99 -21.65 11.42
N ALA A 109 9.63 -22.11 12.51
CA ALA A 109 10.11 -21.21 13.57
C ALA A 109 11.07 -20.12 13.04
N GLU A 110 11.93 -20.48 12.09
CA GLU A 110 12.85 -19.54 11.43
C GLU A 110 12.08 -18.46 10.64
N HIS A 111 11.14 -18.87 9.78
CA HIS A 111 10.35 -17.94 8.99
C HIS A 111 9.41 -17.09 9.85
N ALA A 112 8.89 -17.62 10.95
CA ALA A 112 8.12 -16.84 11.92
C ALA A 112 8.98 -15.75 12.57
N ALA A 113 10.20 -16.07 13.00
CA ALA A 113 11.13 -15.07 13.54
C ALA A 113 11.49 -14.00 12.50
N GLN A 114 11.67 -14.40 11.23
CA GLN A 114 11.87 -13.45 10.13
C GLN A 114 10.66 -12.53 9.92
N ALA A 115 9.46 -13.09 9.91
CA ALA A 115 8.22 -12.32 9.78
C ALA A 115 8.07 -11.31 10.93
N GLU A 116 8.34 -11.70 12.18
CA GLU A 116 8.33 -10.80 13.35
C GLU A 116 9.30 -9.62 13.18
N ALA A 117 10.52 -9.87 12.69
CA ALA A 117 11.47 -8.80 12.40
C ALA A 117 10.95 -7.85 11.30
N LEU A 118 10.21 -8.36 10.32
CA LEU A 118 9.63 -7.56 9.24
C LEU A 118 8.40 -6.75 9.68
N PHE A 119 7.59 -7.23 10.63
CA PHE A 119 6.49 -6.43 11.18
C PHE A 119 6.95 -5.14 11.87
N ILE A 120 8.20 -5.10 12.36
CA ILE A 120 8.80 -3.86 12.87
C ILE A 120 8.89 -2.79 11.76
N LEU A 121 9.13 -3.19 10.51
CA LEU A 121 9.11 -2.28 9.36
C LEU A 121 7.69 -1.81 9.07
N CYS A 122 6.69 -2.69 9.18
CA CYS A 122 5.28 -2.31 9.05
C CYS A 122 4.87 -1.20 10.03
N ARG A 123 5.41 -1.21 11.27
CA ARG A 123 5.17 -0.13 12.25
C ARG A 123 5.68 1.24 11.82
N ARG A 124 6.66 1.28 10.90
CA ARG A 124 7.26 2.50 10.37
C ARG A 124 6.65 2.93 9.04
N LEU A 125 5.77 2.12 8.44
CA LEU A 125 5.09 2.51 7.21
C LEU A 125 4.22 3.75 7.48
N PRO A 126 4.34 4.79 6.64
CA PRO A 126 3.45 5.93 6.70
C PRO A 126 2.03 5.51 6.30
N TRP A 127 1.05 6.27 6.75
CA TRP A 127 -0.35 6.08 6.34
C TRP A 127 -0.59 6.78 5.01
N ILE A 128 0.14 7.87 4.78
CA ILE A 128 0.02 8.73 3.61
C ILE A 128 1.41 9.07 3.09
N LEU A 129 1.63 8.86 1.81
CA LEU A 129 2.87 9.17 1.12
C LEU A 129 2.64 10.27 0.09
N GLU A 130 3.42 11.34 0.16
CA GLU A 130 3.48 12.36 -0.88
C GLU A 130 4.70 12.09 -1.77
N VAL A 131 4.47 11.77 -3.04
CA VAL A 131 5.52 11.51 -4.02
C VAL A 131 5.56 12.66 -5.02
N ARG A 132 6.64 13.45 -4.96
CA ARG A 132 6.89 14.57 -5.87
C ARG A 132 7.70 14.09 -7.06
N CYS A 133 7.01 13.91 -8.17
CA CYS A 133 7.61 13.63 -9.47
C CYS A 133 8.06 14.95 -10.13
N ARG A 134 8.73 14.86 -11.28
CA ARG A 134 9.29 16.04 -11.99
C ARG A 134 8.26 17.13 -12.28
N HIS A 135 7.00 16.76 -12.55
CA HIS A 135 5.96 17.68 -13.01
C HIS A 135 4.62 17.52 -12.27
N SER A 136 4.57 16.70 -11.22
CA SER A 136 3.33 16.34 -10.55
C SER A 136 3.57 15.86 -9.12
N THR A 137 2.61 16.12 -8.26
CA THR A 137 2.54 15.62 -6.88
C THR A 137 1.46 14.55 -6.78
N HIS A 138 1.87 13.36 -6.35
CA HIS A 138 0.98 12.23 -6.16
C HIS A 138 0.86 11.93 -4.66
N VAL A 139 -0.36 11.66 -4.20
CA VAL A 139 -0.63 11.23 -2.83
C VAL A 139 -1.09 9.79 -2.86
N ILE A 140 -0.43 8.93 -2.09
CA ILE A 140 -0.76 7.53 -1.96
C ILE A 140 -1.27 7.32 -0.54
N ALA A 141 -2.40 6.65 -0.41
CA ALA A 141 -2.93 6.14 0.85
C ALA A 141 -3.60 4.79 0.57
N HIS A 142 -3.92 4.03 1.60
CA HIS A 142 -4.45 2.69 1.35
C HIS A 142 -5.89 2.71 0.82
N ALA A 143 -6.84 3.29 1.56
CA ALA A 143 -8.26 3.24 1.19
C ALA A 143 -8.82 4.60 0.72
N ASP A 144 -8.48 5.68 1.43
CA ASP A 144 -8.95 7.03 1.11
C ASP A 144 -8.07 8.12 1.75
N TYR A 145 -8.26 9.36 1.30
CA TYR A 145 -7.87 10.55 2.04
C TYR A 145 -9.16 11.26 2.50
N PRO A 146 -9.52 11.24 3.80
CA PRO A 146 -10.85 11.62 4.28
C PRO A 146 -11.02 13.15 4.42
N ALA A 147 -10.77 13.88 3.33
CA ALA A 147 -11.01 15.31 3.19
C ALA A 147 -11.17 15.70 1.71
N SER A 148 -11.70 16.90 1.46
CA SER A 148 -11.82 17.49 0.11
C SER A 148 -10.54 18.18 -0.38
N THR A 149 -9.65 18.54 0.55
CA THR A 149 -8.39 19.24 0.29
C THR A 149 -7.26 18.59 1.07
N TYR A 150 -6.29 18.11 0.34
CA TYR A 150 -5.00 17.65 0.83
C TYR A 150 -4.15 18.81 1.32
N GLN A 151 -3.53 18.59 2.46
CA GLN A 151 -2.51 19.47 3.01
C GLN A 151 -1.52 18.60 3.77
N TRP A 152 -0.23 18.86 3.55
CA TRP A 152 0.86 18.17 4.24
C TRP A 152 0.64 18.21 5.77
N GLN A 153 0.75 17.05 6.42
CA GLN A 153 0.57 16.87 7.88
C GLN A 153 -0.80 17.25 8.45
N LYS A 154 -1.82 17.42 7.60
CA LYS A 154 -3.20 17.64 8.07
C LYS A 154 -3.67 16.45 8.91
N LYS A 155 -4.25 16.74 10.07
CA LYS A 155 -4.92 15.72 10.88
C LYS A 155 -6.11 15.15 10.11
N VAL A 156 -6.13 13.83 9.99
CA VAL A 156 -7.15 13.05 9.29
C VAL A 156 -7.55 11.86 10.15
N ASP A 157 -8.73 11.31 9.89
CA ASP A 157 -9.18 10.08 10.53
C ASP A 157 -8.40 8.88 9.95
N LEU A 158 -7.48 8.33 10.74
CA LEU A 158 -6.64 7.20 10.33
C LEU A 158 -7.42 5.90 10.10
N HIS A 159 -8.57 5.74 10.76
CA HIS A 159 -9.45 4.61 10.48
C HIS A 159 -9.99 4.71 9.05
N GLN A 160 -10.45 5.90 8.64
CA GLN A 160 -10.92 6.10 7.26
C GLN A 160 -9.81 5.96 6.23
N VAL A 161 -8.57 6.37 6.54
CA VAL A 161 -7.41 6.18 5.64
C VAL A 161 -7.18 4.70 5.30
N LEU A 162 -7.50 3.78 6.23
CA LEU A 162 -7.30 2.34 6.05
C LEU A 162 -8.56 1.57 5.64
N TRP A 163 -9.75 2.07 5.95
CA TRP A 163 -10.98 1.26 5.86
C TRP A 163 -12.11 1.90 5.05
N SER A 164 -12.00 3.17 4.68
CA SER A 164 -13.09 3.88 4.01
C SER A 164 -13.33 3.34 2.60
N ARG A 165 -14.59 3.10 2.27
CA ARG A 165 -15.06 2.84 0.90
C ARG A 165 -16.02 3.92 0.40
N GLU A 166 -16.28 4.94 1.21
CA GLU A 166 -17.36 5.90 0.96
C GLU A 166 -17.15 6.73 -0.31
N ARG A 167 -15.92 7.23 -0.53
CA ARG A 167 -15.61 8.05 -1.71
C ARG A 167 -15.82 7.27 -3.00
N LEU A 168 -15.40 6.01 -3.00
CA LEU A 168 -15.55 5.09 -4.12
C LEU A 168 -17.02 4.77 -4.40
N ILE A 169 -17.77 4.34 -3.38
CA ILE A 169 -19.19 3.96 -3.49
C ILE A 169 -20.04 5.13 -3.98
N ASN A 170 -19.83 6.31 -3.39
CA ASN A 170 -20.63 7.50 -3.71
C ASN A 170 -20.09 8.28 -4.91
N LYS A 171 -18.97 7.83 -5.52
CA LYS A 171 -18.24 8.57 -6.56
C LYS A 171 -18.08 10.05 -6.21
N ARG A 172 -17.67 10.33 -4.97
CA ARG A 172 -17.42 11.71 -4.52
C ARG A 172 -16.29 12.32 -5.37
N GLY A 173 -16.36 13.63 -5.58
CA GLY A 173 -15.43 14.42 -6.39
C GLY A 173 -13.95 14.22 -6.07
N GLY A 174 -13.10 14.82 -6.92
CA GLY A 174 -11.65 14.85 -6.72
C GLY A 174 -11.22 15.50 -5.41
N ILE A 175 -9.93 15.38 -5.11
CA ILE A 175 -9.33 15.96 -3.91
C ILE A 175 -8.36 17.06 -4.36
N SER A 176 -8.56 18.27 -3.87
CA SER A 176 -7.65 19.40 -4.18
C SER A 176 -6.34 19.29 -3.38
N GLY A 177 -5.31 20.02 -3.78
CA GLY A 177 -4.03 20.12 -3.04
C GLY A 177 -2.91 19.18 -3.50
N ALA A 178 -3.21 18.23 -4.38
CA ALA A 178 -2.23 17.45 -5.13
C ALA A 178 -2.81 17.08 -6.51
N ASP A 179 -1.95 16.70 -7.44
CA ASP A 179 -2.37 16.43 -8.83
C ASP A 179 -3.10 15.09 -8.95
N HIS A 180 -2.72 14.09 -8.15
CA HIS A 180 -3.26 12.73 -8.22
C HIS A 180 -3.30 12.04 -6.86
N PHE A 181 -4.31 11.20 -6.64
CA PHE A 181 -4.50 10.37 -5.45
C PHE A 181 -4.64 8.90 -5.85
N TRP A 182 -3.85 8.02 -5.23
CA TRP A 182 -3.82 6.60 -5.54
C TRP A 182 -4.22 5.77 -4.33
N PHE A 183 -5.21 4.89 -4.53
CA PHE A 183 -5.79 4.05 -3.49
C PHE A 183 -5.92 2.59 -3.96
N GLY A 184 -5.90 1.69 -2.99
CA GLY A 184 -6.14 0.26 -3.11
C GLY A 184 -7.44 -0.16 -2.42
N HIS A 185 -7.36 -1.18 -1.55
CA HIS A 185 -8.33 -1.60 -0.52
C HIS A 185 -9.65 -2.22 -1.02
N THR A 186 -10.24 -1.68 -2.08
CA THR A 186 -11.51 -2.18 -2.63
C THR A 186 -11.26 -2.87 -3.95
N PRO A 187 -11.37 -4.20 -4.02
CA PRO A 187 -11.15 -4.94 -5.25
C PRO A 187 -12.12 -4.54 -6.34
N LEU A 188 -11.59 -4.14 -7.50
CA LEU A 188 -12.35 -3.79 -8.69
C LEU A 188 -12.01 -4.73 -9.84
N ARG A 189 -12.95 -4.95 -10.76
CA ARG A 189 -12.68 -5.75 -11.98
C ARG A 189 -11.64 -5.09 -12.90
N ARG A 190 -11.52 -3.76 -12.83
CA ARG A 190 -10.58 -2.95 -13.59
C ARG A 190 -10.28 -1.69 -12.79
N ARG A 191 -9.12 -1.09 -13.05
CA ARG A 191 -8.76 0.23 -12.54
C ARG A 191 -9.91 1.22 -12.77
N MET A 192 -10.17 2.05 -11.77
CA MET A 192 -11.18 3.10 -11.87
C MET A 192 -10.56 4.46 -11.56
N ASP A 193 -10.77 5.40 -12.48
CA ASP A 193 -10.32 6.77 -12.37
C ASP A 193 -11.54 7.70 -12.33
N PHE A 194 -11.56 8.63 -11.38
CA PHE A 194 -12.57 9.68 -11.31
C PHE A 194 -11.96 10.97 -10.80
N ALA A 195 -12.11 12.05 -11.58
CA ALA A 195 -11.35 13.29 -11.39
C ALA A 195 -9.84 12.97 -11.28
N ASN A 196 -9.21 13.30 -10.16
CA ASN A 196 -7.81 13.01 -9.87
C ASN A 196 -7.60 11.87 -8.87
N VAL A 197 -8.59 11.00 -8.69
CA VAL A 197 -8.55 9.85 -7.78
C VAL A 197 -8.52 8.55 -8.59
N HIS A 198 -7.60 7.66 -8.20
CA HIS A 198 -7.29 6.43 -8.91
C HIS A 198 -7.36 5.23 -7.96
N TYR A 199 -8.30 4.32 -8.24
CA TYR A 199 -8.42 3.05 -7.51
C TYR A 199 -7.79 1.94 -8.36
N ILE A 200 -6.72 1.35 -7.83
CA ILE A 200 -5.85 0.41 -8.57
C ILE A 200 -5.80 -0.99 -7.97
N ASP A 201 -6.57 -1.27 -6.92
CA ASP A 201 -6.82 -2.66 -6.52
C ASP A 201 -7.69 -3.36 -7.56
N THR A 202 -7.05 -4.18 -8.40
CA THR A 202 -7.72 -5.00 -9.40
C THR A 202 -7.88 -6.46 -9.00
N GLY A 203 -7.82 -6.73 -7.69
CA GLY A 203 -8.10 -8.04 -7.11
C GLY A 203 -7.12 -9.13 -7.53
N ALA A 204 -5.82 -8.83 -7.54
CA ALA A 204 -4.77 -9.75 -7.99
C ALA A 204 -4.87 -11.14 -7.32
N VAL A 205 -5.05 -11.16 -5.99
CA VAL A 205 -5.19 -12.40 -5.21
C VAL A 205 -6.48 -13.17 -5.49
N PHE A 206 -7.50 -12.51 -6.04
CA PHE A 206 -8.78 -13.11 -6.40
C PHE A 206 -8.85 -13.59 -7.86
N GLY A 207 -7.70 -13.71 -8.53
CA GLY A 207 -7.60 -14.09 -9.95
C GLY A 207 -7.72 -12.91 -10.91
N GLY A 208 -7.75 -11.69 -10.40
CA GLY A 208 -7.63 -10.47 -11.19
C GLY A 208 -6.19 -10.20 -11.65
N GLN A 209 -5.96 -8.99 -12.16
CA GLN A 209 -4.63 -8.53 -12.53
C GLN A 209 -3.98 -7.78 -11.37
N LEU A 210 -2.65 -7.76 -11.30
CA LEU A 210 -1.92 -6.81 -10.45
C LEU A 210 -1.62 -5.54 -11.25
N THR A 211 -2.32 -4.46 -10.91
CA THR A 211 -2.19 -3.16 -11.60
C THR A 211 -0.92 -2.45 -11.16
N LEU A 212 -0.10 -2.06 -12.15
CA LEU A 212 1.02 -1.14 -12.01
C LEU A 212 0.74 0.08 -12.87
N ALA A 213 0.76 1.27 -12.28
CA ALA A 213 0.60 2.55 -12.96
C ALA A 213 1.93 3.31 -12.94
N ARG A 214 2.47 3.66 -14.11
CA ARG A 214 3.65 4.52 -14.20
C ARG A 214 3.25 5.98 -14.01
N ILE A 215 3.91 6.66 -13.07
CA ILE A 215 3.65 8.07 -12.74
C ILE A 215 4.85 8.99 -13.07
N GLN A 216 6.00 8.41 -13.40
CA GLN A 216 7.19 9.09 -13.93
C GLN A 216 7.97 8.15 -14.87
#